data_AF-A0A847B6V4-F1
#
_entry.id   AF-A0A847B6V4-F1
#
_cell.length_a   1.000
_cell.length_b   1.000
_cell.length_c   1.000
_cell.angle_alpha   90.00
_cell.angle_beta   90.00
_cell.angle_gamma   90.00
#
_symmetry.space_group_name_H-M   'P 1'
#
loop_
_entity.id
_entity.type
_entity.pdbx_description
1 polymer ?
#
loop_
_entity_poly.entity_id
_entity_poly.type
_entity_poly.pdbx_seq_one_letter_code
_entity_poly.pdbx_strand_id
1 'polypeptide(L)'
;MEKFFVLALAFVSVMFFMYGYQTSKAFYYRKHQTKYNLKQMFPYEFNYPDNFNNNKYGNIFFILSWVGVIAIYLFNFLFRPHASAVIGIASLCLAIALTILAMVILLVPLNHLRVHMVASSIFLVLATGLPAFNCLTAYQEFSMATDKMASIISIAALVIGVLQTAIMLLCVLNPRATYKIYMEKEVTPDGEEVLKRPKTIALAFSEWIALITFVLSPLPVVLLFFL
;
A
#
# COMPACT_ATOMS: atom_id res chain seq x y z
N MET A 1 -2.20 -25.23 13.01
CA MET A 1 -3.42 -24.40 12.83
C MET A 1 -3.05 -22.97 12.47
N GLU A 2 -2.10 -22.35 13.18
CA GLU A 2 -1.63 -20.96 12.97
C GLU A 2 -1.10 -20.70 11.55
N LYS A 3 -0.23 -21.55 11.01
CA LYS A 3 0.32 -21.41 9.64
C LYS A 3 -0.78 -21.32 8.58
N PHE A 4 -1.81 -22.16 8.69
CA PHE A 4 -2.98 -22.14 7.81
C PHE A 4 -3.79 -20.85 7.98
N PHE A 5 -4.00 -20.40 9.21
CA PHE A 5 -4.72 -19.17 9.49
C PHE A 5 -4.00 -17.94 8.88
N VAL A 6 -2.69 -17.82 9.06
CA VAL A 6 -1.89 -16.71 8.50
C VAL A 6 -1.92 -16.73 6.97
N LEU A 7 -1.80 -17.91 6.36
CA LEU A 7 -1.91 -18.06 4.90
C LEU A 7 -3.30 -17.67 4.39
N ALA A 8 -4.36 -18.16 5.04
CA ALA A 8 -5.74 -17.84 4.69
C ALA A 8 -6.01 -16.34 4.84
N LEU A 9 -5.52 -15.71 5.91
CA LEU A 9 -5.67 -14.28 6.16
C LEU A 9 -4.93 -13.46 5.11
N ALA A 10 -3.72 -13.85 4.70
CA ALA A 10 -2.99 -13.20 3.62
C ALA A 10 -3.74 -13.30 2.29
N PHE A 11 -4.25 -14.49 1.96
CA PHE A 11 -5.04 -14.70 0.75
C PHE A 11 -6.31 -13.86 0.75
N VAL A 12 -7.07 -13.86 1.85
CA VAL A 12 -8.29 -13.06 2.02
C VAL A 12 -7.99 -11.57 1.94
N SER A 13 -6.88 -11.10 2.51
CA SER A 13 -6.46 -9.69 2.43
C SER A 13 -6.20 -9.24 1.00
N VAL A 14 -5.53 -10.09 0.20
CA VAL A 14 -5.29 -9.83 -1.24
C VAL A 14 -6.60 -9.89 -2.02
N MET A 15 -7.47 -10.87 -1.74
CA MET A 15 -8.79 -10.96 -2.37
C MET A 15 -9.63 -9.72 -2.10
N PHE A 16 -9.69 -9.24 -0.85
CA PHE A 16 -10.40 -8.01 -0.52
C PHE A 16 -9.82 -6.80 -1.24
N PHE A 17 -8.50 -6.69 -1.40
CA PHE A 17 -7.92 -5.61 -2.21
C PHE A 17 -8.39 -5.67 -3.67
N MET A 18 -8.34 -6.87 -4.27
CA MET A 18 -8.79 -7.07 -5.65
C MET A 18 -10.28 -6.77 -5.81
N TYR A 19 -11.13 -7.23 -4.89
CA TYR A 19 -12.56 -6.91 -4.91
C TYR A 19 -12.80 -5.42 -4.72
N GLY A 20 -12.13 -4.79 -3.75
CA GLY A 20 -12.18 -3.34 -3.54
C GLY A 20 -11.87 -2.58 -4.81
N TYR A 21 -10.79 -2.94 -5.49
CA TYR A 21 -10.41 -2.32 -6.76
C TYR A 21 -11.45 -2.53 -7.87
N GLN A 22 -11.91 -3.77 -8.09
CA GLN A 22 -12.87 -4.06 -9.17
C GLN A 22 -14.23 -3.40 -8.92
N THR A 23 -14.72 -3.46 -7.68
CA THR A 23 -15.97 -2.79 -7.27
C THR A 23 -15.86 -1.29 -7.47
N SER A 24 -14.78 -0.67 -7.00
CA SER A 24 -14.55 0.78 -7.15
C SER A 24 -14.49 1.21 -8.61
N LYS A 25 -13.82 0.41 -9.44
CA LYS A 25 -13.73 0.65 -10.89
C LYS A 25 -15.10 0.55 -11.57
N ALA A 26 -15.92 -0.43 -11.20
CA ALA A 26 -17.27 -0.59 -11.75
C ALA A 26 -18.18 0.59 -11.35
N PHE A 27 -18.12 1.03 -10.09
CA PHE A 27 -18.85 2.21 -9.61
C PHE A 27 -18.41 3.48 -10.32
N TYR A 28 -17.08 3.68 -10.47
CA TYR A 28 -16.52 4.81 -11.19
C TYR A 28 -17.05 4.88 -12.63
N TYR A 29 -17.00 3.75 -13.36
CA TYR A 29 -17.50 3.67 -14.73
C TYR A 29 -18.99 3.96 -14.82
N ARG A 30 -19.80 3.40 -13.91
CA ARG A 30 -21.25 3.64 -13.88
C ARG A 30 -21.59 5.12 -13.67
N LYS A 31 -20.81 5.84 -12.87
CA LYS A 31 -21.05 7.25 -12.57
C LYS A 31 -20.53 8.19 -13.64
N HIS A 32 -19.25 8.03 -14.02
CA HIS A 32 -18.54 8.97 -14.89
C HIS A 32 -18.60 8.59 -16.37
N GLN A 33 -19.14 7.40 -16.70
CA GLN A 33 -19.19 6.84 -18.07
C GLN A 33 -17.80 6.74 -18.73
N THR A 34 -16.73 6.79 -17.93
CA THR A 34 -15.34 6.75 -18.36
C THR A 34 -14.57 5.65 -17.64
N LYS A 35 -13.65 5.00 -18.34
CA LYS A 35 -12.86 3.90 -17.78
C LYS A 35 -11.80 4.45 -16.84
N TYR A 36 -11.74 3.90 -15.63
CA TYR A 36 -10.69 4.23 -14.68
C TYR A 36 -9.32 3.73 -15.17
N ASN A 37 -8.33 4.62 -15.23
CA ASN A 37 -6.97 4.33 -15.68
C ASN A 37 -5.96 4.53 -14.55
N LEU A 38 -5.48 3.42 -13.98
CA LEU A 38 -4.46 3.39 -12.91
C LEU A 38 -3.20 4.21 -13.21
N LYS A 39 -2.83 4.36 -14.49
CA LYS A 39 -1.62 5.11 -14.87
C LYS A 39 -1.81 6.63 -14.77
N GLN A 40 -3.05 7.10 -14.72
CA GLN A 40 -3.37 8.52 -14.87
C GLN A 40 -4.26 9.04 -13.75
N MET A 41 -4.93 8.15 -13.02
CA MET A 41 -5.93 8.46 -12.00
C MET A 41 -5.46 7.97 -10.63
N PHE A 42 -5.66 8.82 -9.62
CA PHE A 42 -5.21 8.57 -8.25
C PHE A 42 -6.23 7.74 -7.47
N PRO A 43 -5.80 7.02 -6.43
CA PRO A 43 -6.69 6.20 -5.60
C PRO A 43 -7.94 6.94 -5.09
N TYR A 44 -7.80 8.17 -4.58
CA TYR A 44 -8.94 8.97 -4.11
C TYR A 44 -10.00 9.25 -5.18
N GLU A 45 -9.64 9.20 -6.46
CA GLU A 45 -10.58 9.52 -7.55
C GLU A 45 -11.73 8.52 -7.63
N PHE A 46 -11.60 7.35 -6.99
CA PHE A 46 -12.72 6.44 -6.82
C PHE A 46 -13.88 7.01 -5.99
N ASN A 47 -13.62 8.00 -5.13
CA ASN A 47 -14.64 8.64 -4.32
C ASN A 47 -15.12 9.98 -4.90
N TYR A 48 -14.35 10.63 -5.80
CA TYR A 48 -14.67 11.93 -6.37
C TYR A 48 -15.96 11.94 -7.25
N PRO A 49 -16.77 13.02 -7.24
CA PRO A 49 -16.68 14.26 -6.43
C PRO A 49 -17.25 14.19 -5.00
N ASP A 50 -17.91 13.10 -4.59
CA ASP A 50 -18.60 13.06 -3.29
C ASP A 50 -17.78 12.31 -2.21
N ASN A 51 -18.44 12.04 -1.08
CA ASN A 51 -17.88 11.31 0.05
C ASN A 51 -17.93 9.78 -0.13
N PHE A 52 -17.34 9.08 0.84
CA PHE A 52 -17.30 7.63 1.05
C PHE A 52 -18.50 6.80 0.57
N ASN A 53 -19.73 7.33 0.66
CA ASN A 53 -20.97 6.61 0.37
C ASN A 53 -21.12 6.18 -1.10
N ASN A 54 -20.50 6.88 -2.05
CA ASN A 54 -20.59 6.52 -3.47
C ASN A 54 -19.92 5.19 -3.81
N ASN A 55 -18.79 4.92 -3.15
CA ASN A 55 -18.01 3.71 -3.33
C ASN A 55 -17.96 2.91 -2.03
N LYS A 56 -19.06 2.91 -1.26
CA LYS A 56 -19.11 2.29 0.07
C LYS A 56 -18.57 0.87 0.08
N TYR A 57 -18.97 0.04 -0.88
CA TYR A 57 -18.53 -1.35 -0.94
C TYR A 57 -17.05 -1.48 -1.33
N GLY A 58 -16.57 -0.72 -2.30
CA GLY A 58 -15.15 -0.71 -2.67
C GLY A 58 -14.27 -0.27 -1.50
N ASN A 59 -14.68 0.79 -0.81
CA ASN A 59 -14.00 1.32 0.37
C ASN A 59 -13.97 0.31 1.53
N ILE A 60 -15.09 -0.38 1.81
CA ILE A 60 -15.13 -1.44 2.84
C ILE A 60 -14.13 -2.55 2.51
N PHE A 61 -14.09 -3.01 1.26
CA PHE A 61 -13.14 -4.06 0.87
C PHE A 61 -11.68 -3.60 0.96
N PHE A 62 -11.36 -2.35 0.61
CA PHE A 62 -10.01 -1.80 0.83
C PHE A 62 -9.64 -1.75 2.32
N ILE A 63 -10.55 -1.27 3.18
CA ILE A 63 -10.33 -1.24 4.63
C ILE A 63 -10.11 -2.65 5.17
N LEU A 64 -10.93 -3.63 4.78
CA LEU A 64 -10.78 -5.02 5.21
C LEU A 64 -9.43 -5.61 4.79
N SER A 65 -8.94 -5.27 3.60
CA SER A 65 -7.61 -5.68 3.14
C SER A 65 -6.50 -5.11 4.04
N TRP A 66 -6.53 -3.81 4.35
CA TRP A 66 -5.49 -3.17 5.18
C TRP A 66 -5.55 -3.61 6.65
N VAL A 67 -6.75 -3.81 7.20
CA VAL A 67 -6.91 -4.41 8.53
C VAL A 67 -6.35 -5.84 8.54
N GLY A 68 -6.52 -6.59 7.46
CA GLY A 68 -5.89 -7.90 7.27
C GLY A 68 -4.36 -7.84 7.31
N VAL A 69 -3.75 -6.83 6.67
CA VAL A 69 -2.29 -6.57 6.76
C VAL A 69 -1.87 -6.33 8.20
N ILE A 70 -2.56 -5.44 8.94
CA ILE A 70 -2.27 -5.19 10.37
C ILE A 70 -2.36 -6.49 11.16
N ALA A 71 -3.41 -7.28 10.94
CA ALA A 71 -3.61 -8.53 11.65
C ALA A 71 -2.46 -9.53 11.39
N ILE A 72 -1.95 -9.65 10.16
CA ILE A 72 -0.80 -10.53 9.88
C ILE A 72 0.45 -10.08 10.64
N TYR A 73 0.73 -8.77 10.67
CA TYR A 73 1.87 -8.23 11.42
C TYR A 73 1.70 -8.36 12.94
N LEU A 74 0.47 -8.27 13.46
CA LEU A 74 0.15 -8.53 14.85
C LEU A 74 0.39 -10.01 15.19
N PHE A 75 -0.05 -10.94 14.33
CA PHE A 75 0.21 -12.36 14.50
C PHE A 75 1.72 -12.65 14.46
N ASN A 76 2.47 -12.02 13.55
CA ASN A 76 3.92 -12.15 13.50
C ASN A 76 4.58 -11.75 14.84
N PHE A 77 4.15 -10.61 15.41
CA PHE A 77 4.66 -10.14 16.69
C PHE A 77 4.33 -11.08 17.85
N LEU A 78 3.10 -11.62 17.91
CA LEU A 78 2.65 -12.45 19.03
C LEU A 78 3.19 -13.89 18.98
N PHE A 79 3.35 -14.45 17.78
CA PHE A 79 3.61 -15.89 17.60
C PHE A 79 5.00 -16.24 17.04
N ARG A 80 5.80 -15.26 16.56
CA ARG A 80 7.21 -15.50 16.16
C ARG A 80 8.19 -14.79 17.10
N PRO A 81 8.59 -15.42 18.23
CA PRO A 81 9.51 -14.83 19.21
C PRO A 81 10.97 -14.72 18.73
N HIS A 82 11.31 -15.27 17.56
CA HIS A 82 12.68 -15.25 17.01
C HIS A 82 13.05 -13.96 16.28
N ALA A 83 12.06 -13.20 15.81
CA ALA A 83 12.30 -11.83 15.35
C ALA A 83 12.56 -10.95 16.58
N SER A 84 13.57 -10.07 16.55
CA SER A 84 13.81 -9.18 17.69
C SER A 84 12.51 -8.42 18.00
N ALA A 85 12.09 -8.40 19.28
CA ALA A 85 10.84 -7.77 19.69
C ALA A 85 10.74 -6.31 19.19
N VAL A 86 11.89 -5.64 19.06
CA VAL A 86 12.02 -4.30 18.48
C VAL A 86 11.59 -4.26 17.02
N ILE A 87 12.06 -5.18 16.16
CA ILE A 87 11.67 -5.23 14.74
C ILE A 87 10.19 -5.59 14.60
N GLY A 88 9.68 -6.51 15.43
CA GLY A 88 8.26 -6.87 15.44
C GLY A 88 7.35 -5.68 15.78
N ILE A 89 7.66 -4.96 16.87
CA ILE A 89 6.92 -3.75 17.28
C ILE A 89 7.02 -2.66 16.21
N ALA A 90 8.22 -2.40 15.70
CA ALA A 90 8.43 -1.39 14.66
C ALA A 90 7.62 -1.69 13.39
N SER A 91 7.60 -2.96 12.95
CA SER A 91 6.84 -3.40 11.78
C SER A 91 5.33 -3.25 11.99
N LEU A 92 4.82 -3.62 13.17
CA LEU A 92 3.41 -3.47 13.51
C LEU A 92 2.99 -1.99 13.56
N CYS A 93 3.75 -1.15 14.25
CA CYS A 93 3.51 0.29 14.31
C CYS A 93 3.51 0.91 12.91
N LEU A 94 4.45 0.51 12.05
CA LEU A 94 4.54 0.98 10.68
C LEU A 94 3.35 0.51 9.83
N ALA A 95 2.90 -0.74 9.98
CA ALA A 95 1.71 -1.26 9.30
C ALA A 95 0.43 -0.49 9.68
N ILE A 96 0.28 -0.13 10.96
CA ILE A 96 -0.83 0.71 11.44
C ILE A 96 -0.73 2.11 10.82
N ALA A 97 0.44 2.76 10.88
CA ALA A 97 0.64 4.09 10.32
C ALA A 97 0.36 4.12 8.80
N LEU A 98 0.86 3.13 8.05
CA LEU A 98 0.61 2.99 6.61
C LEU A 98 -0.87 2.76 6.29
N THR A 99 -1.58 2.00 7.14
CA THR A 99 -3.03 1.81 6.98
C THR A 99 -3.79 3.11 7.17
N ILE A 100 -3.47 3.89 8.20
CA ILE A 100 -4.09 5.21 8.44
C ILE A 100 -3.83 6.14 7.24
N LEU A 101 -2.60 6.17 6.74
CA LEU A 101 -2.24 6.97 5.57
C LEU A 101 -2.97 6.49 4.29
N ALA A 102 -3.06 5.18 4.07
CA ALA A 102 -3.79 4.61 2.94
C ALA A 102 -5.30 4.96 2.99
N MET A 103 -5.90 4.95 4.19
CA MET A 103 -7.26 5.43 4.40
C MET A 103 -7.39 6.91 4.09
N VAL A 104 -6.44 7.76 4.50
CA VAL A 104 -6.44 9.19 4.17
C VAL A 104 -6.37 9.38 2.65
N ILE A 105 -5.43 8.71 1.98
CA ILE A 105 -5.22 8.79 0.52
C ILE A 105 -6.44 8.31 -0.26
N LEU A 106 -7.21 7.36 0.25
CA LEU A 106 -8.38 6.84 -0.47
C LEU A 106 -9.67 7.63 -0.15
N LEU A 107 -9.88 8.00 1.12
CA LEU A 107 -11.19 8.40 1.63
C LEU A 107 -11.35 9.91 1.85
N VAL A 108 -10.27 10.65 2.02
CA VAL A 108 -10.37 12.11 2.15
C VAL A 108 -10.82 12.70 0.81
N PRO A 109 -11.76 13.66 0.78
CA PRO A 109 -12.20 14.27 -0.47
C PRO A 109 -11.12 15.17 -1.07
N LEU A 110 -11.13 15.32 -2.40
CA LEU A 110 -10.14 16.10 -3.17
C LEU A 110 -10.07 17.58 -2.74
N ASN A 111 -11.15 18.12 -2.17
CA ASN A 111 -11.21 19.48 -1.65
C ASN A 111 -10.09 19.77 -0.63
N HIS A 112 -9.54 18.73 0.00
CA HIS A 112 -8.38 18.82 0.90
C HIS A 112 -7.08 18.40 0.21
N LEU A 113 -6.78 18.97 -0.96
CA LEU A 113 -5.59 18.60 -1.75
C LEU A 113 -4.27 18.67 -0.97
N ARG A 114 -4.10 19.67 -0.08
CA ARG A 114 -2.89 19.77 0.76
C ARG A 114 -2.72 18.54 1.66
N VAL A 115 -3.81 18.04 2.23
CA VAL A 115 -3.80 16.84 3.09
C VAL A 115 -3.40 15.63 2.26
N HIS A 116 -3.97 15.48 1.06
CA HIS A 116 -3.60 14.40 0.13
C HIS A 116 -2.13 14.43 -0.26
N MET A 117 -1.60 15.59 -0.66
CA MET A 117 -0.20 15.69 -1.07
C MET A 117 0.76 15.33 0.07
N VAL A 118 0.48 15.79 1.29
CA VAL A 118 1.28 15.47 2.48
C VAL A 118 1.15 13.98 2.80
N ALA A 119 -0.07 13.44 2.86
CA ALA A 119 -0.31 12.03 3.17
C ALA A 119 0.33 11.10 2.14
N SER A 120 0.17 11.36 0.84
CA SER A 120 0.82 10.59 -0.24
C SER A 120 2.33 10.63 -0.15
N SER A 121 2.93 11.78 0.15
CA SER A 121 4.39 11.91 0.28
C SER A 121 4.90 11.10 1.47
N ILE A 122 4.26 11.23 2.64
CA ILE A 122 4.62 10.46 3.84
C ILE A 122 4.40 8.96 3.58
N PHE A 123 3.29 8.57 2.96
CA PHE A 123 2.98 7.18 2.64
C PHE A 123 4.03 6.56 1.72
N LEU A 124 4.39 7.23 0.62
CA LEU A 124 5.39 6.75 -0.33
C LEU A 124 6.74 6.51 0.35
N VAL A 125 7.19 7.44 1.20
CA VAL A 125 8.45 7.31 1.95
C VAL A 125 8.36 6.16 2.95
N LEU A 126 7.33 6.15 3.81
CA LEU A 126 7.18 5.12 4.85
C LEU A 126 6.93 3.73 4.30
N ALA A 127 6.32 3.61 3.11
CA ALA A 127 6.04 2.33 2.47
C ALA A 127 7.31 1.58 2.04
N THR A 128 8.47 2.26 1.98
CA THR A 128 9.78 1.59 1.83
C THR A 128 10.20 0.83 3.08
N GLY A 129 9.79 1.29 4.26
CA GLY A 129 10.27 0.79 5.56
C GLY A 129 9.74 -0.61 5.88
N LEU A 130 8.49 -0.91 5.54
CA LEU A 130 7.86 -2.18 5.91
C LEU A 130 8.50 -3.37 5.17
N PRO A 131 8.72 -3.32 3.84
CA PRO A 131 9.56 -4.30 3.14
C PRO A 131 10.99 -4.39 3.67
N ALA A 132 11.60 -3.26 4.05
CA ALA A 132 12.96 -3.26 4.59
C ALA A 132 13.04 -3.99 5.94
N PHE A 133 12.05 -3.82 6.84
CA PHE A 133 11.98 -4.60 8.07
C PHE A 133 11.75 -6.09 7.81
N ASN A 134 10.97 -6.44 6.79
CA ASN A 134 10.83 -7.83 6.38
C ASN A 134 12.18 -8.44 5.92
N CYS A 135 13.01 -7.68 5.20
CA CYS A 135 14.36 -8.11 4.83
C CYS A 135 15.22 -8.41 6.05
N LEU A 136 15.20 -7.50 7.04
CA LEU A 136 15.97 -7.68 8.27
C LEU A 136 15.50 -8.93 9.04
N THR A 137 14.19 -9.15 9.10
CA THR A 137 13.62 -10.33 9.74
C THR A 137 14.03 -11.62 9.00
N ALA A 138 13.90 -11.64 7.68
CA ALA A 138 14.31 -12.78 6.86
C ALA A 138 15.81 -13.09 6.97
N TYR A 139 16.65 -12.05 7.08
CA TYR A 139 18.08 -12.20 7.28
C TYR A 139 18.42 -12.81 8.65
N GLN A 140 17.74 -12.39 9.73
CA GLN A 140 17.92 -12.99 11.05
C GLN A 140 17.56 -14.48 11.03
N GLU A 141 16.42 -14.84 10.45
CA GLU A 141 15.99 -16.24 10.31
C GLU A 141 16.97 -17.06 9.46
N PHE A 142 17.52 -16.47 8.40
CA PHE A 142 18.57 -17.11 7.61
C PHE A 142 19.83 -17.37 8.45
N SER A 143 20.27 -16.41 9.26
CA SER A 143 21.47 -16.57 10.10
C SER A 143 21.34 -17.64 11.19
N MET A 144 20.10 -17.94 11.60
CA MET A 144 19.78 -18.95 12.62
C MET A 144 19.35 -20.29 12.01
N ALA A 145 19.25 -20.39 10.67
CA ALA A 145 18.79 -21.59 10.00
C ALA A 145 19.76 -22.75 10.22
N THR A 146 19.24 -23.87 10.76
CA THR A 146 20.04 -25.08 11.05
C THR A 146 19.90 -26.14 9.96
N ASP A 147 18.82 -26.10 9.18
CA ASP A 147 18.55 -27.04 8.10
C ASP A 147 18.35 -26.34 6.74
N LYS A 148 18.47 -27.13 5.68
CA LYS A 148 18.41 -26.66 4.29
C LYS A 148 17.05 -26.07 3.92
N MET A 149 15.94 -26.62 4.45
CA MET A 149 14.60 -26.11 4.16
C MET A 149 14.44 -24.72 4.79
N ALA A 150 14.88 -24.56 6.04
CA ALA A 150 14.83 -23.27 6.70
C ALA A 150 15.64 -22.20 5.96
N SER A 151 16.85 -22.53 5.50
CA SER A 151 17.66 -21.62 4.69
C SER A 151 16.96 -21.21 3.39
N ILE A 152 16.33 -22.16 2.68
CA ILE A 152 15.64 -21.89 1.41
C ILE A 152 14.46 -20.92 1.64
N ILE A 153 13.64 -21.16 2.66
CA ILE A 153 12.48 -20.32 2.98
C ILE A 153 12.93 -18.90 3.36
N SER A 154 13.96 -18.77 4.20
CA SER A 154 14.49 -17.46 4.60
C SER A 154 15.10 -16.69 3.43
N ILE A 155 15.84 -17.36 2.53
CA ILE A 155 16.35 -16.74 1.30
C ILE A 155 15.20 -16.27 0.40
N ALA A 156 14.16 -17.09 0.21
CA ALA A 156 13.01 -16.71 -0.60
C ALA A 156 12.30 -15.47 -0.04
N ALA A 157 12.07 -15.43 1.28
CA ALA A 157 11.51 -14.29 1.97
C ALA A 157 12.38 -13.02 1.82
N LEU A 158 13.71 -13.16 1.93
CA LEU A 158 14.67 -12.08 1.75
C LEU A 158 14.62 -11.52 0.31
N VAL A 159 14.63 -12.39 -0.71
CA VAL A 159 14.57 -11.98 -2.11
C VAL A 159 13.29 -11.19 -2.41
N ILE A 160 12.14 -11.66 -1.90
CA ILE A 160 10.86 -10.95 -2.06
C ILE A 160 10.90 -9.59 -1.36
N GLY A 161 11.41 -9.52 -0.12
CA GLY A 161 11.54 -8.27 0.62
C GLY A 161 12.45 -7.26 -0.08
N VAL A 162 13.59 -7.71 -0.62
CA VAL A 162 14.54 -6.86 -1.36
C VAL A 162 13.88 -6.33 -2.63
N LEU A 163 13.17 -7.18 -3.37
CA LEU A 163 12.45 -6.77 -4.58
C LEU A 163 11.39 -5.70 -4.26
N GLN A 164 10.59 -5.92 -3.21
CA GLN A 164 9.59 -4.94 -2.76
C GLN A 164 10.23 -3.61 -2.34
N THR A 165 11.33 -3.67 -1.59
CA THR A 165 12.09 -2.48 -1.17
C THR A 165 12.62 -1.73 -2.39
N ALA A 166 13.20 -2.43 -3.36
CA ALA A 166 13.72 -1.84 -4.59
C ALA A 166 12.62 -1.18 -5.42
N ILE A 167 11.45 -1.83 -5.57
CA ILE A 167 10.28 -1.25 -6.25
C ILE A 167 9.84 0.05 -5.57
N MET A 168 9.78 0.07 -4.24
CA MET A 168 9.41 1.28 -3.49
C MET A 168 10.45 2.39 -3.60
N LEU A 169 11.74 2.06 -3.54
CA LEU A 169 12.80 3.02 -3.78
C LEU A 169 12.73 3.61 -5.18
N LEU A 170 12.45 2.80 -6.21
CA LEU A 170 12.23 3.31 -7.58
C LEU A 170 11.03 4.27 -7.66
N CYS A 171 9.97 4.03 -6.89
CA CYS A 171 8.81 4.93 -6.84
C CYS A 171 9.15 6.28 -6.18
N VAL A 172 9.88 6.24 -5.06
CA VAL A 172 10.24 7.42 -4.26
C VAL A 172 11.33 8.25 -4.95
N LEU A 173 12.35 7.59 -5.49
CA LEU A 173 13.50 8.25 -6.11
C LEU A 173 13.25 8.67 -7.56
N ASN A 174 12.03 8.46 -8.09
CA ASN A 174 11.71 8.86 -9.46
C ASN A 174 11.68 10.40 -9.59
N PRO A 175 12.69 11.04 -10.21
CA PRO A 175 12.76 12.50 -10.28
C PRO A 175 11.59 13.08 -11.11
N ARG A 176 11.03 12.30 -12.05
CA ARG A 176 9.87 12.74 -12.85
C ARG A 176 8.59 12.88 -12.01
N ALA A 177 8.52 12.23 -10.85
CA ALA A 177 7.44 12.42 -9.89
C ALA A 177 7.64 13.73 -9.10
N THR A 178 8.88 14.08 -8.75
CA THR A 178 9.24 15.25 -7.92
C THR A 178 9.04 16.59 -8.64
N TYR A 179 9.40 16.71 -9.92
CA TYR A 179 9.34 18.00 -10.64
C TYR A 179 7.94 18.44 -11.09
N LYS A 180 6.93 17.57 -11.01
CA LYS A 180 5.59 17.80 -11.59
C LYS A 180 4.49 17.97 -10.55
N ILE A 181 4.85 18.22 -9.28
CA ILE A 181 3.92 18.33 -8.16
C ILE A 181 3.20 19.69 -8.15
N TYR A 182 3.78 20.72 -8.77
CA TYR A 182 3.18 22.06 -8.81
C TYR A 182 1.96 22.09 -9.74
N MET A 183 0.81 22.50 -9.21
CA MET A 183 -0.41 22.68 -10.00
C MET A 183 -0.24 23.86 -10.97
N GLU A 184 -0.71 23.70 -12.20
CA GLU A 184 -0.77 24.78 -13.18
C GLU A 184 -2.07 25.56 -12.96
N LYS A 185 -1.95 26.89 -12.86
CA LYS A 185 -3.09 27.78 -12.71
C LYS A 185 -3.61 28.11 -14.10
N GLU A 186 -4.81 27.66 -14.46
CA GLU A 186 -5.51 28.10 -15.67
C GLU A 186 -6.57 29.13 -15.28
N VAL A 187 -6.56 30.29 -15.92
CA VAL A 187 -7.65 31.26 -15.81
C VAL A 187 -8.61 30.96 -16.95
N THR A 188 -9.84 30.60 -16.61
CA THR A 188 -10.90 30.37 -17.62
C THR A 188 -11.25 31.67 -18.33
N PRO A 189 -11.89 31.61 -19.53
CA PRO A 189 -12.33 32.80 -20.26
C PRO A 189 -13.24 33.72 -19.42
N ASP A 190 -13.94 33.16 -18.44
CA ASP A 190 -14.86 33.86 -17.54
C ASP A 190 -14.16 34.49 -16.31
N GLY A 191 -12.83 34.39 -16.23
CA GLY A 191 -12.02 34.94 -15.13
C GLY A 191 -11.96 34.07 -13.87
N GLU A 192 -12.59 32.89 -13.87
CA GLU A 192 -12.45 31.95 -12.77
C GLU A 192 -11.08 31.27 -12.80
N GLU A 193 -10.38 31.31 -11.66
CA GLU A 193 -9.12 30.60 -11.47
C GLU A 193 -9.40 29.11 -11.26
N VAL A 194 -9.17 28.30 -12.29
CA VAL A 194 -9.28 26.85 -12.22
C VAL A 194 -7.89 26.25 -12.09
N LEU A 195 -7.63 25.62 -10.95
CA LEU A 195 -6.40 24.86 -10.74
C LEU A 195 -6.48 23.60 -11.59
N LYS A 196 -5.74 23.58 -12.70
CA LYS A 196 -5.67 22.43 -13.59
C LYS A 196 -4.48 21.58 -13.22
N ARG A 197 -4.79 20.32 -12.94
CA ARG A 197 -3.76 19.38 -12.55
C ARG A 197 -2.89 19.01 -13.75
N PRO A 198 -1.56 19.10 -13.66
CA PRO A 198 -0.71 18.44 -14.64
C PRO A 198 -1.01 16.94 -14.57
N LYS A 199 -1.28 16.30 -15.71
CA LYS A 199 -1.49 14.85 -15.81
C LYS A 199 -0.20 14.12 -15.41
N THR A 200 0.02 13.96 -14.11
CA THR A 200 1.22 13.37 -13.51
C THR A 200 1.14 11.85 -13.56
N ILE A 201 1.28 11.30 -14.77
CA ILE A 201 1.26 9.85 -15.04
C ILE A 201 2.19 9.09 -14.06
N ALA A 202 3.35 9.66 -13.73
CA ALA A 202 4.30 9.01 -12.83
C ALA A 202 3.82 8.93 -11.38
N LEU A 203 3.14 9.95 -10.84
CA LEU A 203 2.81 10.03 -9.42
C LEU A 203 1.59 9.17 -9.08
N ALA A 204 0.54 9.21 -9.90
CA ALA A 204 -0.66 8.37 -9.74
C ALA A 204 -0.28 6.89 -9.71
N PHE A 205 0.57 6.50 -10.65
CA PHE A 205 1.02 5.12 -10.80
C PHE A 205 1.91 4.68 -9.64
N SER A 206 2.81 5.55 -9.16
CA SER A 206 3.63 5.27 -7.97
C SER A 206 2.77 5.04 -6.73
N GLU A 207 1.70 5.81 -6.52
CA GLU A 207 0.79 5.59 -5.39
C GLU A 207 0.07 4.24 -5.47
N TRP A 208 -0.38 3.85 -6.65
CA TRP A 208 -0.98 2.53 -6.86
C TRP A 208 0.01 1.39 -6.62
N ILE A 209 1.25 1.53 -7.11
CA ILE A 209 2.32 0.56 -6.82
C ILE A 209 2.57 0.48 -5.31
N ALA A 210 2.58 1.60 -4.61
CA ALA A 210 2.78 1.64 -3.17
C ALA A 210 1.65 0.93 -2.40
N LEU A 211 0.38 1.15 -2.78
CA LEU A 211 -0.76 0.45 -2.18
C LEU A 211 -0.72 -1.06 -2.45
N ILE A 212 -0.38 -1.46 -3.68
CA ILE A 212 -0.24 -2.88 -4.04
C ILE A 212 0.90 -3.51 -3.23
N THR A 213 2.05 -2.83 -3.17
CA THR A 213 3.21 -3.32 -2.43
C THR A 213 2.91 -3.41 -0.94
N PHE A 214 2.15 -2.46 -0.40
CA PHE A 214 1.70 -2.49 0.98
C PHE A 214 0.84 -3.73 1.28
N VAL A 215 -0.13 -4.07 0.42
CA VAL A 215 -0.96 -5.29 0.60
C VAL A 215 -0.17 -6.58 0.40
N LEU A 216 0.86 -6.57 -0.46
CA LEU A 216 1.74 -7.72 -0.69
C LEU A 216 2.90 -7.80 0.30
N SER A 217 3.14 -6.76 1.10
CA SER A 217 4.23 -6.71 2.07
C SER A 217 4.20 -7.82 3.12
N PRO A 218 3.06 -8.43 3.50
CA PRO A 218 3.08 -9.57 4.42
C PRO A 218 3.63 -10.86 3.81
N LEU A 219 3.84 -10.98 2.48
CA LEU A 219 4.26 -12.24 1.85
C LEU A 219 5.56 -12.83 2.42
N PRO A 220 6.65 -12.07 2.61
CA PRO A 220 7.84 -12.58 3.29
C PRO A 220 7.54 -13.10 4.69
N VAL A 221 6.70 -12.38 5.46
CA VAL A 221 6.30 -12.77 6.81
C VAL A 221 5.55 -14.11 6.78
N VAL A 222 4.58 -14.25 5.87
CA VAL A 222 3.82 -15.49 5.68
C VAL A 222 4.75 -16.66 5.35
N LEU A 223 5.78 -16.47 4.52
CA LEU A 223 6.76 -17.52 4.23
C LEU A 223 7.55 -17.92 5.47
N LEU A 224 8.02 -16.93 6.24
CA LEU A 224 8.78 -17.19 7.46
C LEU A 224 7.95 -17.91 8.53
N PHE A 225 6.62 -17.77 8.52
CA PHE A 225 5.73 -18.57 9.38
C PHE A 225 5.78 -20.08 9.11
N PHE A 226 6.37 -20.52 8.00
CA PHE A 226 6.53 -21.94 7.71
C PHE A 226 7.79 -22.57 8.32
N LEU A 227 8.71 -21.74 8.82
CA LEU A 227 9.77 -22.15 9.75
C LEU A 227 9.11 -22.46 11.10
#